data_AF-A0A7V9JW65-F1
#
_entry.id   AF-A0A7V9JW65-F1
#
_cell.length_a   1.000
_cell.length_b   1.000
_cell.length_c   1.000
_cell.angle_alpha   90.00
_cell.angle_beta   90.00
_cell.angle_gamma   90.00
#
_symmetry.space_group_name_H-M   'P 1'
#
loop_
_entity.id
_entity.type
_entity.pdbx_description
1 polymer ?
#
loop_
_entity_poly.entity_id
_entity_poly.type
_entity_poly.pdbx_seq_one_letter_code
_entity_poly.pdbx_strand_id
1 'polypeptide(L)' 'KPVPGDYDGDGKSDIAVYRDGIWYLQRSSDSSFYAVAFGASSDVPVPSGYIAQ' A
#
# COMPACT_ATOMS: atom_id res chain seq x y z
N LYS A 1 -10.01 6.57 3.88
CA LYS A 1 -10.31 5.52 4.90
C LYS A 1 -8.98 5.06 5.51
N PRO A 2 -8.85 4.94 6.86
CA PRO A 2 -7.64 4.39 7.46
C PRO A 2 -7.49 2.90 7.10
N VAL A 3 -6.27 2.47 6.85
CA VAL A 3 -5.92 1.08 6.52
C VAL A 3 -4.63 0.69 7.27
N PRO A 4 -4.69 0.48 8.60
CA PRO A 4 -3.52 0.03 9.34
C PRO A 4 -3.07 -1.35 8.86
N GLY A 5 -1.76 -1.54 8.75
CA GLY A 5 -1.14 -2.79 8.31
C GLY A 5 0.38 -2.70 8.44
N ASP A 6 1.06 -3.84 8.43
CA ASP A 6 2.53 -3.90 8.40
C ASP A 6 2.96 -3.91 6.93
N TYR A 7 3.41 -2.77 6.41
CA TYR A 7 3.72 -2.58 4.99
C TYR A 7 5.21 -2.69 4.68
N ASP A 8 6.08 -2.71 5.69
CA ASP A 8 7.53 -2.87 5.52
C ASP A 8 8.13 -4.10 6.21
N GLY A 9 7.30 -4.89 6.90
CA GLY A 9 7.65 -6.21 7.44
C GLY A 9 8.35 -6.15 8.79
N ASP A 10 8.22 -5.07 9.54
CA ASP A 10 8.88 -4.90 10.85
C ASP A 10 8.10 -5.49 12.03
N GLY A 11 6.90 -6.03 11.78
CA GLY A 11 6.03 -6.64 12.78
C GLY A 11 5.14 -5.65 13.53
N LYS A 12 5.11 -4.37 13.15
CA LYS A 12 4.21 -3.34 13.70
C LYS A 12 3.28 -2.81 12.63
N SER A 13 2.14 -2.28 13.05
CA SER A 13 1.23 -1.61 12.13
C SER A 13 1.68 -0.19 11.83
N ASP A 14 1.73 0.13 10.55
CA ASP A 14 1.94 1.48 10.03
C ASP A 14 0.64 2.26 9.94
N ILE A 15 0.77 3.59 9.91
CA ILE A 15 -0.36 4.47 9.67
C ILE A 15 -0.54 4.58 8.16
N ALA A 16 -1.67 4.11 7.64
CA ALA A 16 -2.01 4.33 6.24
C ALA A 16 -3.43 4.85 6.03
N VAL A 17 -3.60 5.66 4.97
CA VAL A 17 -4.89 6.19 4.52
C VAL A 17 -4.98 6.10 3.00
N TYR A 18 -6.11 5.59 2.51
CA TYR A 18 -6.48 5.74 1.10
C TYR A 18 -7.38 6.98 0.91
N ARG A 19 -6.99 7.86 -0.01
CA ARG A 19 -7.71 9.08 -0.38
C ARG A 19 -7.49 9.38 -1.87
N ASP A 20 -8.59 9.51 -2.62
CA ASP A 20 -8.61 9.96 -4.02
C ASP A 20 -7.62 9.23 -4.95
N GLY A 21 -7.53 7.89 -4.85
CA GLY A 21 -6.62 7.10 -5.69
C GLY A 21 -5.22 6.90 -5.12
N ILE A 22 -4.86 7.66 -4.08
CA ILE A 22 -3.52 7.66 -3.50
C ILE A 22 -3.52 6.96 -2.15
N TRP A 23 -2.49 6.14 -1.94
CA TRP A 23 -2.12 5.56 -0.66
C TRP A 23 -1.10 6.45 0.02
N TYR A 24 -1.42 6.87 1.23
CA TYR A 24 -0.54 7.61 2.11
C TYR A 24 -0.10 6.68 3.23
N LEU A 25 1.21 6.57 3.48
CA LEU A 25 1.79 5.65 4.45
C LEU A 25 2.82 6.40 5.29
N GLN A 26 2.79 6.19 6.60
CA GLN A 26 3.86 6.56 7.53
C GLN A 26 4.33 5.31 8.25
N ARG A 27 5.59 4.93 7.98
CA ARG A 27 6.18 3.69 8.51
C ARG A 27 6.53 3.83 9.97
N SER A 28 6.20 2.81 10.74
CA SER A 28 6.44 2.76 12.18
C SER A 28 7.91 2.48 12.53
N SER A 29 8.65 1.87 11.59
CA SER A 29 10.05 1.49 11.73
C SER A 29 11.02 2.69 11.74
N ASP A 30 10.80 3.66 10.86
CA ASP A 30 11.73 4.77 10.61
C ASP A 30 11.06 6.14 10.43
N SER A 31 9.74 6.22 10.63
CA SER A 31 8.93 7.45 10.44
C SER A 31 8.92 8.02 9.02
N SER A 32 9.43 7.30 8.03
CA SER A 32 9.40 7.75 6.64
C SER A 32 7.97 7.78 6.08
N PHE A 33 7.75 8.68 5.14
CA PHE A 33 6.44 8.94 4.54
C PHE A 33 6.45 8.60 3.04
N TYR A 34 5.37 7.96 2.59
CA TYR A 34 5.14 7.62 1.19
C TYR A 34 3.76 8.09 0.75
N ALA A 35 3.68 8.53 -0.50
CA ALA A 35 2.43 8.77 -1.20
C ALA A 35 2.53 8.10 -2.57
N VAL A 36 1.73 7.06 -2.80
CA VAL A 36 1.83 6.22 -4.00
C VAL A 36 0.46 5.98 -4.62
N ALA A 37 0.38 6.15 -5.94
CA ALA A 37 -0.73 5.65 -6.74
C ALA A 37 -0.41 4.21 -7.16
N PHE A 38 -1.37 3.30 -7.05
CA PHE A 38 -1.24 1.95 -7.62
C PHE A 38 -2.02 1.83 -8.92
N GLY A 39 -1.35 1.26 -9.91
CA GLY A 39 -1.89 1.03 -11.24
C GLY A 39 -2.05 2.30 -12.08
N ALA A 40 -2.16 2.11 -13.38
CA ALA A 40 -2.59 3.09 -14.35
C ALA A 40 -4.08 2.89 -14.71
N SER A 41 -4.69 3.88 -15.34
CA SER A 41 -6.08 3.77 -15.85
C SER A 41 -6.26 2.68 -16.92
N SER A 42 -5.16 2.22 -17.52
CA SER A 42 -5.11 1.11 -18.48
C SER A 42 -4.96 -0.27 -17.83
N ASP A 43 -4.72 -0.34 -16.52
CA ASP A 43 -4.43 -1.61 -15.87
C ASP A 43 -5.71 -2.39 -15.63
N VAL A 44 -5.70 -3.66 -16.06
CA VAL A 44 -6.80 -4.59 -15.82
C VAL A 44 -6.47 -5.37 -14.54
N PRO A 45 -7.24 -5.21 -13.45
CA PRO A 45 -6.98 -5.92 -12.20
C PRO A 45 -7.17 -7.41 -12.42
N VAL A 46 -6.22 -8.18 -11.91
CA VAL A 46 -6.17 -9.62 -12.08
C VAL A 46 -6.51 -10.29 -10.76
N PRO A 47 -7.55 -11.15 -10.67
CA PRO A 47 -7.86 -11.87 -9.44
C PRO A 47 -6.67 -12.71 -8.98
N SER A 48 -6.38 -12.70 -7.68
CA SER A 48 -5.19 -13.34 -7.08
C SER A 48 -5.02 -14.78 -7.54
N GLY A 49 -3.98 -15.02 -8.34
CA GLY A 49 -3.68 -16.34 -8.89
C GLY A 49 -2.77 -16.32 -10.12
N TYR A 50 -1.72 -15.47 -10.13
CA TYR A 50 -0.73 -15.46 -11.22
C TYR A 50 0.64 -15.64 -10.60
N ILE A 51 0.99 -16.90 -10.32
CA ILE A 51 2.38 -17.32 -10.28
C ILE A 51 2.77 -17.61 -11.73
N ALA A 52 3.57 -16.72 -12.34
CA ALA A 52 4.29 -17.12 -13.54
C ALA A 52 5.31 -18.19 -13.11
N GLN A 53 5.28 -19.36 -13.78
CA GLN A 53 6.28 -20.41 -13.64
C GLN A 53 7.68 -19.89 -13.92
#